data_AF-A0A0F9FHM0-F1
#
_entry.id   AF-A0A0F9FHM0-F1
#
_cell.length_a   1.000
_cell.length_b   1.000
_cell.length_c   1.000
_cell.angle_alpha   90.00
_cell.angle_beta   90.00
_cell.angle_gamma   90.00
#
_symmetry.space_group_name_H-M   'P 1'
#
loop_
_entity.id
_entity.type
_entity.pdbx_description
1 polymer ?
#
loop_
_entity_poly.entity_id
_entity_poly.type
_entity_poly.pdbx_seq_one_letter_code
_entity_poly.pdbx_strand_id
1 'polypeptide(L)'
;MKHNLKITFIILTMFLLTQFIGIYVVDHYSSVKIIDGNIVNVDSPGLPFGLEMPEPKENSDFARTFTSIIFAFMIAIFLLILLSKFNAEFFLRLWFFTVVAIALGISFNVPLMNLFSDKIGISLFGFPILWIIALSFGLGLSLIKIYKRDLFVHNFTELLIYPGIAAVFVPILNIYTIIILLILISIYDMWAVWHSGIMQKMAKYQIDKLKIFSGFFVPYVSKKVKLKLKKKKVRTILNKTFDLKFTLKLNSK
;
A
#
# COMPACT_ATOMS: atom_id res chain seq x y z
N MET A 1 21.31 17.21 -6.36
CA MET A 1 20.05 16.57 -5.92
C MET A 1 20.17 16.16 -4.45
N LYS A 2 19.09 16.24 -3.66
CA LYS A 2 19.08 15.83 -2.23
C LYS A 2 19.28 14.31 -2.06
N HIS A 3 18.98 13.51 -3.08
CA HIS A 3 19.12 12.06 -3.11
C HIS A 3 20.28 11.60 -4.02
N ASN A 4 20.85 10.44 -3.70
CA ASN A 4 21.86 9.77 -4.52
C ASN A 4 21.17 9.12 -5.74
N LEU A 5 21.81 9.13 -6.91
CA LEU A 5 21.32 8.48 -8.14
C LEU A 5 20.88 7.03 -7.91
N LYS A 6 21.60 6.28 -7.07
CA LYS A 6 21.22 4.89 -6.72
C LYS A 6 19.82 4.81 -6.10
N ILE A 7 19.45 5.76 -5.25
CA ILE A 7 18.15 5.79 -4.56
C ILE A 7 17.04 6.19 -5.53
N THR A 8 17.31 7.19 -6.37
CA THR A 8 16.39 7.59 -7.44
C THR A 8 16.09 6.40 -8.36
N PHE A 9 17.11 5.64 -8.74
CA PHE A 9 16.93 4.43 -9.56
C PHE A 9 16.07 3.39 -8.84
N ILE A 10 16.34 3.07 -7.57
CA ILE A 10 15.52 2.13 -6.79
C ILE A 10 14.05 2.56 -6.74
N ILE A 11 13.77 3.83 -6.43
CA ILE A 11 12.40 4.35 -6.35
C ILE A 11 11.71 4.25 -7.70
N LEU A 12 12.40 4.61 -8.79
CA LEU A 12 11.87 4.57 -10.14
C LEU A 12 11.59 3.12 -10.58
N THR A 13 12.47 2.17 -10.25
CA THR A 13 12.23 0.74 -10.49
C THR A 13 11.00 0.24 -9.71
N MET A 14 10.88 0.58 -8.42
CA MET A 14 9.70 0.16 -7.63
C MET A 14 8.41 0.77 -8.17
N PHE A 15 8.44 2.03 -8.62
CA PHE A 15 7.31 2.67 -9.29
C PHE A 15 6.93 1.92 -10.56
N LEU A 16 7.87 1.66 -11.48
CA LEU A 16 7.60 0.93 -12.72
C LEU A 16 7.07 -0.49 -12.46
N LEU A 17 7.66 -1.22 -11.52
CA LEU A 17 7.19 -2.55 -11.14
C LEU A 17 5.74 -2.51 -10.64
N THR A 18 5.40 -1.51 -9.82
CA THR A 18 4.03 -1.31 -9.34
C THR A 18 3.07 -1.09 -10.50
N GLN A 19 3.45 -0.28 -11.50
CA GLN A 19 2.61 -0.03 -12.69
C GLN A 19 2.37 -1.31 -13.49
N PHE A 20 3.40 -2.11 -13.74
CA PHE A 20 3.25 -3.39 -14.46
C PHE A 20 2.36 -4.38 -13.72
N ILE A 21 2.54 -4.52 -12.40
CA ILE A 21 1.66 -5.36 -11.58
C ILE A 21 0.23 -4.79 -11.57
N GLY A 22 0.10 -3.47 -11.51
CA GLY A 22 -1.18 -2.76 -11.59
C GLY A 22 -1.96 -3.11 -12.85
N ILE A 23 -1.32 -2.96 -14.01
CA ILE A 23 -1.91 -3.31 -15.31
C ILE A 23 -2.30 -4.80 -15.32
N TYR A 24 -1.42 -5.69 -14.87
CA TYR A 24 -1.70 -7.14 -14.83
C TYR A 24 -2.91 -7.49 -13.95
N VAL A 25 -3.02 -6.89 -12.76
CA VAL A 25 -4.14 -7.15 -11.85
C VAL A 25 -5.44 -6.55 -12.39
N VAL A 26 -5.39 -5.31 -12.92
CA VAL A 26 -6.56 -4.63 -13.48
C VAL A 26 -7.09 -5.35 -14.73
N ASP A 27 -6.21 -5.79 -15.63
CA ASP A 27 -6.58 -6.50 -16.86
C ASP A 27 -7.31 -7.82 -16.57
N HIS A 28 -6.92 -8.52 -15.50
CA HIS A 28 -7.59 -9.76 -15.09
C HIS A 28 -9.06 -9.52 -14.70
N TYR A 29 -9.35 -8.38 -14.09
CA TYR A 29 -10.68 -8.03 -13.60
C TYR A 29 -11.50 -7.18 -14.60
N SER A 30 -10.91 -6.70 -15.68
CA SER A 30 -11.59 -5.84 -16.67
C SER A 30 -12.56 -6.64 -17.54
N SER A 31 -13.84 -6.28 -17.57
CA SER A 31 -14.85 -6.84 -18.49
C SER A 31 -14.73 -6.31 -19.93
N VAL A 32 -13.92 -5.27 -20.14
CA VAL A 32 -13.66 -4.67 -21.46
C VAL A 32 -12.25 -5.03 -21.90
N LYS A 33 -12.11 -5.72 -23.05
CA LYS A 33 -10.81 -6.06 -23.63
C LYS A 33 -10.71 -5.59 -25.07
N ILE A 34 -9.50 -5.26 -25.50
CA ILE A 34 -9.19 -4.89 -26.88
C ILE A 34 -8.62 -6.14 -27.56
N ILE A 35 -9.43 -6.80 -28.39
CA ILE A 35 -9.02 -7.96 -29.19
C ILE A 35 -9.02 -7.53 -30.65
N ASP A 36 -7.86 -7.64 -31.31
CA ASP A 36 -7.67 -7.25 -32.71
C ASP A 36 -8.09 -5.80 -33.05
N GLY A 37 -7.90 -4.88 -32.10
CA GLY A 37 -8.25 -3.46 -32.25
C GLY A 37 -9.73 -3.14 -32.03
N ASN A 38 -10.58 -4.14 -31.77
CA ASN A 38 -11.98 -3.95 -31.43
C ASN A 38 -12.20 -4.06 -29.92
N ILE A 39 -13.09 -3.20 -29.39
CA ILE A 39 -13.52 -3.26 -27.99
C ILE A 39 -14.57 -4.36 -27.87
N VAL A 40 -14.23 -5.45 -27.19
CA VAL A 40 -15.12 -6.59 -26.97
C VAL A 40 -15.37 -6.72 -25.47
N ASN A 41 -16.64 -6.88 -25.09
CA ASN A 41 -17.01 -7.24 -23.72
C ASN A 41 -16.75 -8.74 -23.54
N VAL A 42 -15.84 -9.06 -22.62
CA VAL A 42 -15.47 -10.43 -22.27
C VAL A 42 -16.03 -10.73 -20.88
N ASP A 43 -16.50 -11.96 -20.68
CA ASP A 43 -16.90 -12.42 -19.36
C ASP A 43 -15.66 -12.47 -18.45
N SER A 44 -15.59 -11.57 -17.48
CA SER A 44 -14.46 -11.42 -16.59
C SER A 44 -14.84 -11.82 -15.17
N PRO A 45 -13.92 -12.44 -14.42
CA PRO A 45 -14.19 -12.77 -13.03
C PRO A 45 -14.46 -11.49 -12.25
N GLY A 46 -15.56 -11.47 -11.49
CA GLY A 46 -15.84 -10.38 -10.57
C GLY A 46 -14.75 -10.22 -9.50
N LEU A 47 -14.76 -9.10 -8.78
CA LEU A 47 -13.85 -8.93 -7.65
C LEU A 47 -14.11 -10.02 -6.60
N PRO A 48 -13.06 -10.53 -5.94
CA PRO A 48 -13.25 -11.50 -4.87
C PRO A 48 -13.98 -10.88 -3.68
N PHE A 49 -14.46 -11.75 -2.77
CA PHE A 49 -15.11 -11.38 -1.50
C PHE A 49 -16.51 -10.79 -1.64
N GLY A 50 -17.19 -11.03 -2.76
CA GLY A 50 -18.53 -10.49 -3.01
C GLY A 50 -18.53 -8.98 -3.25
N LEU A 51 -17.39 -8.43 -3.67
CA LEU A 51 -17.30 -7.05 -4.13
C LEU A 51 -17.82 -6.99 -5.56
N GLU A 52 -18.78 -6.12 -5.81
CA GLU A 52 -19.29 -5.86 -7.16
C GLU A 52 -18.64 -4.61 -7.72
N MET A 53 -18.27 -4.66 -9.01
CA MET A 53 -17.81 -3.48 -9.73
C MET A 53 -19.03 -2.75 -10.30
N PRO A 54 -19.16 -1.44 -10.10
CA PRO A 54 -20.10 -0.65 -10.86
C PRO A 54 -19.73 -0.72 -12.34
N GLU A 55 -20.69 -1.05 -13.19
CA GLU A 55 -20.55 -0.98 -14.65
C GLU A 55 -21.33 0.22 -15.19
N PRO A 56 -20.77 1.45 -15.12
CA PRO A 56 -21.39 2.62 -15.73
C PRO A 56 -21.51 2.42 -17.25
N LYS A 57 -22.74 2.43 -17.76
CA LYS A 57 -23.01 2.22 -19.20
C LYS A 57 -23.05 3.53 -19.98
N GLU A 58 -23.43 4.63 -19.34
CA GLU A 58 -23.54 5.94 -19.96
C GLU A 58 -22.55 6.98 -19.40
N ASN A 59 -22.17 7.97 -20.21
CA ASN A 59 -21.29 9.08 -19.80
C ASN A 59 -21.82 9.86 -18.58
N SER A 60 -23.14 9.98 -18.46
CA SER A 60 -23.84 10.57 -17.32
C SER A 60 -23.58 9.80 -16.01
N ASP A 61 -23.54 8.47 -16.08
CA ASP A 61 -23.27 7.60 -14.93
C ASP A 61 -21.84 7.74 -14.41
N PHE A 62 -20.87 7.93 -15.32
CA PHE A 62 -19.48 8.20 -14.95
C PHE A 62 -19.35 9.50 -14.16
N ALA A 63 -20.00 10.58 -14.58
CA ALA A 63 -19.94 11.86 -13.87
C ALA A 63 -20.57 11.78 -12.47
N ARG A 64 -21.69 11.05 -12.33
CA ARG A 64 -22.35 10.82 -11.05
C ARG A 64 -21.48 10.00 -10.11
N THR A 65 -20.88 8.92 -10.62
CA THR A 65 -20.00 8.05 -9.85
C THR A 65 -18.69 8.77 -9.47
N PHE A 66 -18.16 9.58 -10.37
CA PHE A 66 -17.01 10.43 -10.08
C PHE A 66 -17.28 11.42 -8.94
N THR A 67 -18.45 12.05 -8.96
CA THR A 67 -18.87 12.99 -7.89
C THR A 67 -19.03 12.26 -6.56
N SER A 68 -19.61 11.06 -6.55
CA SER A 68 -19.74 10.26 -5.32
C SER A 68 -18.39 9.82 -4.77
N ILE A 69 -17.42 9.48 -5.63
CA ILE A 69 -16.04 9.16 -5.23
C ILE A 69 -15.37 10.36 -4.57
N ILE A 70 -15.46 11.57 -5.16
CA ILE A 70 -14.90 12.79 -4.56
C ILE A 70 -15.51 13.03 -3.17
N PHE A 71 -16.84 12.93 -3.07
CA PHE A 71 -17.53 13.13 -1.79
C PHE A 71 -17.13 12.07 -0.75
N ALA A 72 -16.99 10.81 -1.15
CA ALA A 72 -16.50 9.72 -0.30
C ALA A 72 -15.07 9.99 0.20
N PHE A 73 -14.16 10.47 -0.67
CA PHE A 73 -12.82 10.86 -0.27
C PHE A 73 -12.82 12.03 0.71
N MET A 74 -13.66 13.05 0.48
CA MET A 74 -13.79 14.17 1.42
C MET A 74 -14.23 13.70 2.81
N ILE A 75 -15.24 12.82 2.89
CA ILE A 75 -15.69 12.22 4.15
C ILE A 75 -14.58 11.40 4.79
N ALA A 76 -13.92 10.53 4.03
CA ALA A 76 -12.86 9.66 4.53
C ALA A 76 -11.69 10.48 5.11
N ILE A 77 -11.25 11.53 4.41
CA ILE A 77 -10.18 12.44 4.87
C ILE A 77 -10.62 13.20 6.11
N PHE A 78 -11.85 13.74 6.13
CA PHE A 78 -12.40 14.44 7.29
C PHE A 78 -12.44 13.53 8.52
N LEU A 79 -12.93 12.29 8.35
CA LEU A 79 -13.03 11.30 9.42
C LEU A 79 -11.64 10.88 9.91
N LEU A 80 -10.66 10.72 9.02
CA LEU A 80 -9.28 10.44 9.38
C LEU A 80 -8.69 11.58 10.22
N ILE A 81 -8.87 12.84 9.80
CA ILE A 81 -8.44 14.02 10.58
C ILE A 81 -9.11 14.03 11.95
N LEU A 82 -10.42 13.80 12.00
CA LEU A 82 -11.19 13.79 13.24
C LEU A 82 -10.69 12.70 14.21
N LEU A 83 -10.56 11.46 13.75
CA LEU A 83 -10.04 10.35 14.56
C LEU A 83 -8.60 10.57 15.02
N SER A 84 -7.76 11.20 14.17
CA SER A 84 -6.39 11.56 14.54
C SER A 84 -6.36 12.60 15.67
N LYS A 85 -7.32 13.53 15.69
CA LYS A 85 -7.46 14.53 16.76
C LYS A 85 -7.85 13.89 18.10
N PHE A 86 -8.64 12.82 18.07
CA PHE A 86 -9.01 12.05 19.27
C PHE A 86 -7.98 11.01 19.69
N ASN A 87 -6.83 10.92 19.01
CA ASN A 87 -5.81 9.89 19.24
C ASN A 87 -6.39 8.47 19.24
N ALA A 88 -7.36 8.19 18.36
CA ALA A 88 -8.01 6.89 18.23
C ALA A 88 -7.09 5.87 17.54
N GLU A 89 -5.90 5.64 18.10
CA GLU A 89 -4.84 4.83 17.48
C GLU A 89 -5.30 3.43 17.14
N PHE A 90 -6.03 2.78 18.06
CA PHE A 90 -6.54 1.43 17.86
C PHE A 90 -7.49 1.34 16.66
N PHE A 91 -8.48 2.24 16.58
CA PHE A 91 -9.45 2.29 15.49
C PHE A 91 -8.78 2.56 14.15
N LEU A 92 -7.85 3.52 14.10
CA LEU A 92 -7.11 3.82 12.88
C LEU A 92 -6.26 2.62 12.43
N ARG A 93 -5.57 1.94 13.36
CA ARG A 93 -4.78 0.75 13.03
C ARG A 93 -5.66 -0.39 12.52
N LEU A 94 -6.81 -0.62 13.14
CA LEU A 94 -7.76 -1.65 12.72
C LEU A 94 -8.34 -1.32 11.33
N TRP A 95 -8.69 -0.06 11.08
CA TRP A 95 -9.18 0.35 9.77
C TRP A 95 -8.12 0.16 8.69
N PHE A 96 -6.90 0.67 8.89
CA PHE A 96 -5.80 0.46 7.94
C PHE A 96 -5.50 -1.03 7.73
N PHE A 97 -5.56 -1.83 8.80
CA PHE A 97 -5.42 -3.28 8.71
C PHE A 97 -6.44 -3.91 7.77
N THR A 98 -7.72 -3.58 7.93
CA THR A 98 -8.81 -4.10 7.09
C THR A 98 -8.62 -3.70 5.63
N VAL A 99 -8.36 -2.42 5.35
CA VAL A 99 -8.16 -1.92 3.98
C VAL A 99 -6.97 -2.60 3.31
N VAL A 100 -5.85 -2.73 4.03
CA VAL A 100 -4.65 -3.39 3.50
C VAL A 100 -4.89 -4.89 3.28
N ALA A 101 -5.59 -5.58 4.18
CA ALA A 101 -5.90 -7.00 4.04
C ALA A 101 -6.77 -7.27 2.80
N ILE A 102 -7.79 -6.44 2.58
CA ILE A 102 -8.68 -6.56 1.41
C ILE A 102 -7.89 -6.26 0.12
N ALA A 103 -7.13 -5.16 0.07
CA ALA A 103 -6.35 -4.81 -1.11
C ALA A 103 -5.31 -5.88 -1.47
N LEU A 104 -4.61 -6.44 -0.47
CA LEU A 104 -3.70 -7.56 -0.66
C LEU A 104 -4.45 -8.80 -1.14
N GLY A 105 -5.60 -9.12 -0.54
CA GLY A 105 -6.43 -10.25 -0.95
C GLY A 105 -6.85 -10.15 -2.43
N ILE A 106 -7.30 -8.98 -2.89
CA ILE A 106 -7.68 -8.73 -4.28
C ILE A 106 -6.49 -8.97 -5.22
N SER A 107 -5.31 -8.42 -4.89
CA SER A 107 -4.11 -8.58 -5.71
C SER A 107 -3.58 -10.01 -5.73
N PHE A 108 -3.61 -10.72 -4.59
CA PHE A 108 -3.15 -12.11 -4.51
C PHE A 108 -4.09 -13.09 -5.19
N ASN A 109 -5.38 -12.77 -5.25
CA ASN A 109 -6.36 -13.63 -5.89
C ASN A 109 -6.04 -13.87 -7.38
N VAL A 110 -5.53 -12.85 -8.10
CA VAL A 110 -5.19 -12.96 -9.54
C VAL A 110 -4.14 -14.05 -9.84
N PRO A 111 -2.90 -13.99 -9.32
CA PRO A 111 -1.93 -15.05 -9.57
C PRO A 111 -2.38 -16.40 -9.03
N LEU A 112 -3.17 -16.43 -7.95
CA LEU A 112 -3.67 -17.68 -7.37
C LEU A 112 -4.72 -18.35 -8.28
N MET A 113 -5.63 -17.57 -8.88
CA MET A 113 -6.54 -18.07 -9.91
C MET A 113 -5.79 -18.56 -11.14
N ASN A 114 -4.77 -17.83 -11.61
CA ASN A 114 -4.00 -18.25 -12.78
C ASN A 114 -3.17 -19.53 -12.54
N LEU A 115 -2.72 -19.78 -11.30
CA LEU A 115 -1.95 -20.98 -10.96
C LEU A 115 -2.82 -22.22 -10.71
N PHE A 116 -4.06 -22.05 -10.23
CA PHE A 116 -4.89 -23.15 -9.72
C PHE A 116 -6.26 -23.31 -10.39
N SER A 117 -6.64 -22.45 -11.37
CA SER A 117 -7.97 -22.46 -12.01
C SER A 117 -8.42 -23.84 -12.50
N ASP A 118 -7.51 -24.62 -13.10
CA ASP A 118 -7.88 -25.89 -13.72
C ASP A 118 -8.08 -27.04 -12.73
N LYS A 119 -7.76 -26.85 -11.43
CA LYS A 119 -7.62 -27.97 -10.49
C LYS A 119 -8.55 -27.94 -9.28
N ILE A 120 -9.19 -26.81 -8.97
CA ILE A 120 -9.90 -26.63 -7.70
C ILE A 120 -11.25 -25.94 -7.91
N GLY A 121 -12.25 -26.69 -8.40
CA GLY A 121 -13.66 -26.26 -8.46
C GLY A 121 -14.41 -26.34 -7.11
N ILE A 122 -13.70 -26.29 -5.99
CA ILE A 122 -14.29 -26.46 -4.65
C ILE A 122 -14.76 -25.10 -4.12
N SER A 123 -16.06 -24.99 -3.85
CA SER A 123 -16.66 -23.86 -3.14
C SER A 123 -16.98 -24.25 -1.69
N LEU A 124 -16.68 -23.35 -0.75
CA LEU A 124 -16.97 -23.51 0.67
C LEU A 124 -17.87 -22.34 1.09
N PHE A 125 -19.03 -22.62 1.69
CA PHE A 125 -20.02 -21.59 2.08
C PHE A 125 -20.46 -20.65 0.93
N GLY A 126 -20.50 -21.15 -0.31
CA GLY A 126 -20.83 -20.34 -1.49
C GLY A 126 -19.69 -19.47 -2.02
N PHE A 127 -18.51 -19.49 -1.38
CA PHE A 127 -17.33 -18.78 -1.84
C PHE A 127 -16.30 -19.73 -2.47
N PRO A 128 -15.64 -19.34 -3.58
CA PRO A 128 -14.48 -20.08 -4.09
C PRO A 128 -13.39 -20.19 -3.01
N ILE A 129 -12.85 -21.39 -2.81
CA ILE A 129 -11.81 -21.61 -1.78
C ILE A 129 -10.56 -20.74 -2.01
N LEU A 130 -10.29 -20.40 -3.29
CA LEU A 130 -9.21 -19.49 -3.68
C LEU A 130 -9.35 -18.11 -3.04
N TRP A 131 -10.58 -17.60 -2.88
CA TRP A 131 -10.82 -16.32 -2.21
C TRP A 131 -10.42 -16.42 -0.74
N ILE A 132 -10.85 -17.46 -0.04
CA ILE A 132 -10.51 -17.67 1.38
C ILE A 132 -8.99 -17.77 1.57
N ILE A 133 -8.31 -18.48 0.66
CA ILE A 133 -6.85 -18.60 0.66
C ILE A 133 -6.20 -17.22 0.43
N ALA A 134 -6.62 -16.48 -0.60
CA ALA A 134 -6.08 -15.16 -0.91
C ALA A 134 -6.28 -14.17 0.25
N LEU A 135 -7.46 -14.17 0.89
CA LEU A 135 -7.73 -13.34 2.06
C LEU A 135 -6.88 -13.76 3.25
N SER A 136 -6.69 -15.06 3.47
CA SER A 136 -5.84 -15.57 4.55
C SER A 136 -4.39 -15.12 4.38
N PHE A 137 -3.86 -15.17 3.16
CA PHE A 137 -2.54 -14.61 2.84
C PHE A 137 -2.51 -13.09 3.03
N GLY A 138 -3.53 -12.38 2.57
CA GLY A 138 -3.68 -10.94 2.76
C GLY A 138 -3.68 -10.53 4.24
N LEU A 139 -4.42 -11.25 5.08
CA LEU A 139 -4.48 -11.06 6.53
C LEU A 139 -3.13 -11.36 7.20
N GLY A 140 -2.47 -12.45 6.83
CA GLY A 140 -1.16 -12.80 7.37
C GLY A 140 -0.11 -11.72 7.07
N LEU A 141 -0.07 -11.25 5.82
CA LEU A 141 0.87 -10.21 5.40
C LEU A 141 0.53 -8.83 5.97
N SER A 142 -0.75 -8.47 6.09
CA SER A 142 -1.15 -7.20 6.71
C SER A 142 -0.82 -7.17 8.21
N LEU A 143 -0.94 -8.29 8.92
CA LEU A 143 -0.49 -8.42 10.32
C LEU A 143 1.03 -8.21 10.43
N ILE A 144 1.81 -8.88 9.58
CA ILE A 144 3.28 -8.74 9.60
C ILE A 144 3.67 -7.30 9.25
N LYS A 145 3.04 -6.69 8.25
CA LYS A 145 3.29 -5.30 7.83
C LYS A 145 3.06 -4.32 8.98
N ILE A 146 1.91 -4.41 9.66
CA ILE A 146 1.51 -3.43 10.67
C ILE A 146 2.27 -3.63 12.00
N TYR A 147 2.53 -4.87 12.41
CA TYR A 147 3.10 -5.15 13.73
C TYR A 147 4.61 -5.42 13.74
N LYS A 148 5.17 -6.08 12.71
CA LYS A 148 6.60 -6.49 12.70
C LYS A 148 7.55 -5.49 12.04
N ARG A 149 7.06 -4.48 11.31
CA ARG A 149 7.87 -3.37 10.74
C ARG A 149 9.10 -3.84 9.93
N ASP A 150 8.99 -4.98 9.27
CA ASP A 150 10.05 -5.45 8.38
C ASP A 150 10.05 -4.62 7.09
N LEU A 151 11.19 -4.03 6.74
CA LEU A 151 11.32 -3.14 5.58
C LEU A 151 11.05 -3.86 4.25
N PHE A 152 11.45 -5.14 4.14
CA PHE A 152 11.25 -5.91 2.92
C PHE A 152 9.79 -6.30 2.75
N VAL A 153 9.16 -6.84 3.81
CA VAL A 153 7.74 -7.18 3.79
C VAL A 153 6.89 -5.93 3.58
N HIS A 154 7.26 -4.80 4.18
CA HIS A 154 6.56 -3.54 3.98
C HIS A 154 6.57 -3.11 2.52
N ASN A 155 7.76 -3.01 1.91
CA ASN A 155 7.88 -2.60 0.52
C ASN A 155 7.24 -3.59 -0.46
N PHE A 156 7.39 -4.89 -0.20
CA PHE A 156 6.76 -5.92 -1.02
C PHE A 156 5.24 -5.85 -0.96
N THR A 157 4.66 -5.65 0.24
CA THR A 157 3.21 -5.49 0.37
C THR A 157 2.72 -4.19 -0.28
N GLU A 158 3.45 -3.08 -0.22
CA GLU A 158 3.08 -1.85 -0.95
C GLU A 158 3.02 -2.07 -2.47
N LEU A 159 3.95 -2.85 -3.05
CA LEU A 159 3.91 -3.21 -4.48
C LEU A 159 2.61 -3.92 -4.87
N LEU A 160 1.96 -4.62 -3.93
CA LEU A 160 0.73 -5.38 -4.16
C LEU A 160 -0.53 -4.63 -3.72
N ILE A 161 -0.45 -3.74 -2.73
CA ILE A 161 -1.59 -2.95 -2.27
C ILE A 161 -2.07 -1.99 -3.36
N TYR A 162 -1.16 -1.29 -4.04
CA TYR A 162 -1.55 -0.31 -5.07
C TYR A 162 -2.30 -0.93 -6.26
N PRO A 163 -1.86 -2.08 -6.84
CA PRO A 163 -2.65 -2.82 -7.83
C PRO A 163 -4.04 -3.22 -7.34
N GLY A 164 -4.17 -3.65 -6.09
CA GLY A 164 -5.44 -4.10 -5.53
C GLY A 164 -6.43 -2.95 -5.35
N ILE A 165 -5.94 -1.77 -4.96
CA ILE A 165 -6.73 -0.54 -4.95
C ILE A 165 -7.11 -0.16 -6.39
N ALA A 166 -6.17 -0.21 -7.33
CA ALA A 166 -6.43 0.13 -8.73
C ALA A 166 -7.50 -0.76 -9.37
N ALA A 167 -7.52 -2.06 -9.07
CA ALA A 167 -8.53 -2.99 -9.55
C ALA A 167 -9.96 -2.59 -9.16
N VAL A 168 -10.13 -1.92 -8.01
CA VAL A 168 -11.45 -1.43 -7.55
C VAL A 168 -11.82 -0.12 -8.25
N PHE A 169 -10.87 0.80 -8.43
CA PHE A 169 -11.18 2.15 -8.91
C PHE A 169 -11.13 2.31 -10.43
N VAL A 170 -10.25 1.61 -11.13
CA VAL A 170 -10.04 1.81 -12.57
C VAL A 170 -11.30 1.51 -13.39
N PRO A 171 -12.07 0.41 -13.15
CA PRO A 171 -13.28 0.12 -13.91
C PRO A 171 -14.36 1.21 -13.79
N ILE A 172 -14.32 1.98 -12.71
CA ILE A 172 -15.29 3.03 -12.41
C ILE A 172 -14.95 4.36 -13.12
N LEU A 173 -13.73 4.50 -13.62
CA LEU A 173 -13.20 5.75 -14.15
C LEU A 173 -13.03 5.69 -15.67
N ASN A 174 -13.62 6.65 -16.37
CA ASN A 174 -13.32 6.92 -17.78
C ASN A 174 -12.06 7.80 -17.89
N ILE A 175 -11.35 7.77 -19.02
CA ILE A 175 -10.13 8.54 -19.30
C ILE A 175 -10.27 10.02 -18.92
N TYR A 176 -11.40 10.66 -19.23
CA TYR A 176 -11.66 12.06 -18.86
C TYR A 176 -11.73 12.26 -17.35
N THR A 177 -12.42 11.36 -16.65
CA THR A 177 -12.51 11.41 -15.18
C THR A 177 -11.16 11.14 -14.53
N ILE A 178 -10.33 10.26 -15.09
CA ILE A 178 -8.95 10.00 -14.63
C ILE A 178 -8.11 11.28 -14.77
N ILE A 179 -8.16 11.94 -15.93
CA ILE A 179 -7.41 13.18 -16.16
C ILE A 179 -7.82 14.26 -15.14
N ILE A 180 -9.13 14.47 -14.96
CA ILE A 180 -9.65 15.45 -14.00
C ILE A 180 -9.24 15.07 -12.57
N LEU A 181 -9.36 13.79 -12.20
CA LEU A 181 -8.96 13.30 -10.88
C LEU A 181 -7.48 13.55 -10.59
N LEU A 182 -6.61 13.26 -11.56
CA LEU A 182 -5.16 13.46 -11.43
C LEU A 182 -4.82 14.95 -11.27
N ILE A 183 -5.47 15.83 -12.04
CA ILE A 183 -5.33 17.28 -11.88
C ILE A 183 -5.76 17.70 -10.47
N LEU A 184 -6.94 17.28 -10.02
CA LEU A 184 -7.46 17.64 -8.69
C LEU A 184 -6.54 17.16 -7.55
N ILE A 185 -6.10 15.90 -7.58
CA ILE A 185 -5.19 15.34 -6.57
C ILE A 185 -3.85 16.07 -6.59
N SER A 186 -3.31 16.40 -7.78
CA SER A 186 -2.04 17.12 -7.89
C SER A 186 -2.10 18.54 -7.31
N ILE A 187 -3.19 19.28 -7.56
CA ILE A 187 -3.42 20.61 -7.00
C ILE A 187 -3.58 20.52 -5.48
N TYR A 188 -4.35 19.54 -5.01
CA TYR A 188 -4.53 19.29 -3.58
C TYR A 188 -3.20 18.99 -2.88
N ASP A 189 -2.37 18.09 -3.45
CA ASP A 189 -1.08 17.71 -2.86
C ASP A 189 -0.13 18.93 -2.77
N MET A 190 -0.04 19.73 -3.84
CA MET A 190 0.75 20.97 -3.82
C MET A 190 0.28 21.93 -2.72
N TRP A 191 -1.04 22.16 -2.63
CA TRP A 191 -1.60 23.04 -1.60
C TRP A 191 -1.42 22.49 -0.18
N ALA A 192 -1.63 21.19 0.02
CA ALA A 192 -1.56 20.53 1.32
C ALA A 192 -0.12 20.45 1.86
N VAL A 193 0.87 20.35 0.97
CA VAL A 193 2.29 20.33 1.34
C VAL A 193 2.82 21.72 1.62
N TRP A 194 2.54 22.72 0.77
CA TRP A 194 3.13 24.06 0.90
C TRP A 194 2.39 24.97 1.87
N HIS A 195 1.06 24.99 1.83
CA HIS A 195 0.30 25.98 2.56
C HIS A 195 -0.13 25.48 3.94
N SER A 196 -0.73 24.29 4.00
CA SER A 196 -1.34 23.80 5.26
C SER A 196 -0.39 22.93 6.10
N GLY A 197 0.59 22.28 5.46
CA GLY A 197 1.48 21.30 6.10
C GLY A 197 0.74 20.09 6.69
N ILE A 198 -0.53 19.88 6.32
CA ILE A 198 -1.39 18.83 6.88
C ILE A 198 -0.78 17.45 6.57
N MET A 199 -0.33 17.25 5.33
CA MET A 199 0.27 16.00 4.89
C MET A 199 1.53 15.64 5.71
N GLN A 200 2.34 16.64 6.07
CA GLN A 200 3.55 16.43 6.88
C GLN A 200 3.20 15.99 8.31
N LYS A 201 2.17 16.61 8.91
CA LYS A 201 1.68 16.25 10.25
C LYS A 201 1.06 14.86 10.26
N MET A 202 0.28 14.51 9.23
CA MET A 202 -0.30 13.17 9.07
C MET A 202 0.78 12.10 8.92
N ALA A 203 1.77 12.32 8.04
CA ALA A 203 2.87 11.39 7.86
C ALA A 203 3.65 11.16 9.17
N LYS A 204 3.91 12.24 9.91
CA LYS A 204 4.56 12.14 11.23
C LYS A 204 3.71 11.34 12.22
N TYR A 205 2.40 11.58 12.29
CA TYR A 205 1.48 10.83 13.14
C TYR A 205 1.42 9.34 12.75
N GLN A 206 1.34 9.04 11.46
CA GLN A 206 1.34 7.69 10.92
C GLN A 206 2.62 6.92 11.26
N ILE A 207 3.80 7.55 11.13
CA ILE A 207 5.09 6.93 11.43
C ILE A 207 5.30 6.78 12.95
N ASP A 208 5.13 7.87 13.70
CA ASP A 208 5.52 7.94 15.11
C ASP A 208 4.49 7.29 16.03
N LYS A 209 3.19 7.51 15.77
CA LYS A 209 2.09 7.03 16.62
C LYS A 209 1.48 5.75 16.08
N LEU A 210 1.00 5.75 14.84
CA LEU A 210 0.30 4.58 14.30
C LEU A 210 1.26 3.45 13.94
N LYS A 211 2.52 3.76 13.63
CA LYS A 211 3.51 2.81 13.15
C LYS A 211 3.12 2.15 11.81
N ILE A 212 2.20 2.79 11.08
CA ILE A 212 1.66 2.36 9.81
C ILE A 212 1.93 3.49 8.84
N PHE A 213 3.04 3.40 8.11
CA PHE A 213 3.36 4.35 7.06
C PHE A 213 2.96 3.74 5.73
N SER A 214 2.06 4.37 5.00
CA SER A 214 1.72 4.00 3.62
C SER A 214 2.78 4.61 2.69
N GLY A 215 3.49 3.78 1.93
CA GLY A 215 4.54 4.23 1.01
C GLY A 215 5.82 3.42 1.08
N PHE A 216 6.65 3.51 0.05
CA PHE A 216 7.92 2.78 0.02
C PHE A 216 8.93 3.35 1.02
N PHE A 217 9.51 2.46 1.84
CA PHE A 217 10.64 2.79 2.69
C PHE A 217 11.95 2.48 1.98
N VAL A 218 12.71 3.53 1.67
CA VAL A 218 14.09 3.36 1.22
C VAL A 218 15.02 3.72 2.38
N PRO A 219 15.79 2.76 2.94
CA PRO A 219 16.70 3.03 4.05
C PRO A 219 17.84 3.92 3.55
N TYR A 220 17.72 5.23 3.77
CA TYR A 220 18.78 6.18 3.49
C TYR A 220 19.37 6.72 4.78
N VAL A 221 20.66 6.43 4.97
CA VAL A 221 21.44 7.02 6.06
C VAL A 221 22.50 7.91 5.43
N SER A 222 22.47 9.21 5.76
CA SER A 222 23.48 10.14 5.28
C SER A 222 24.88 9.72 5.74
N LYS A 223 25.92 10.00 4.94
CA LYS A 223 27.31 9.63 5.29
C LYS A 223 27.69 10.13 6.69
N LYS A 224 27.27 11.35 7.06
CA LYS A 224 27.49 11.93 8.39
C LYS A 224 26.84 11.11 9.50
N VAL A 225 25.59 10.68 9.32
CA VAL A 225 24.88 9.84 10.29
C VAL A 225 25.51 8.45 10.36
N LYS A 226 25.89 7.86 9.22
CA LYS A 226 26.59 6.56 9.16
C LYS A 226 27.92 6.60 9.91
N LEU A 227 28.69 7.69 9.77
CA LEU A 227 29.93 7.91 10.54
C LEU A 227 29.66 8.08 12.03
N LYS A 228 28.63 8.84 12.42
CA LYS A 228 28.23 8.97 13.84
C LYS A 228 27.81 7.62 14.43
N LEU A 229 27.04 6.80 13.69
CA LEU A 229 26.65 5.45 14.10
C LEU A 229 27.86 4.53 14.24
N LYS A 230 28.82 4.59 13.32
CA LYS A 230 30.07 3.82 13.41
C LYS A 230 30.88 4.22 14.65
N LYS A 231 31.04 5.52 14.92
CA LYS A 231 31.72 6.03 16.12
C LYS A 231 31.01 5.59 17.41
N LYS A 232 29.67 5.66 17.45
CA LYS A 232 28.88 5.22 18.61
C LYS A 232 29.02 3.71 18.85
N LYS A 233 28.92 2.89 17.81
CA LYS A 233 29.10 1.42 17.89
C LYS A 233 30.50 1.05 18.40
N VAL A 234 31.55 1.70 17.90
CA VAL A 234 32.94 1.49 18.36
C VAL A 234 33.08 1.85 19.84
N ARG A 235 32.52 2.98 20.29
CA ARG A 235 32.53 3.39 21.70
C ARG A 235 31.78 2.41 22.60
N THR A 236 30.64 1.90 22.17
CA THR A 236 29.87 0.89 22.93
C THR A 236 30.65 -0.42 23.07
N ILE A 237 31.34 -0.87 22.03
CA ILE A 237 32.19 -2.07 22.08
C ILE A 237 33.34 -1.84 23.06
N LEU A 238 34.07 -0.72 22.95
CA LEU A 238 35.19 -0.37 23.84
C LEU A 238 34.79 -0.35 25.31
N ASN A 239 33.66 0.28 25.65
CA ASN A 239 33.17 0.31 27.03
C ASN A 239 32.84 -1.10 27.54
N LYS A 240 32.19 -1.94 26.73
CA LYS A 240 31.88 -3.32 27.10
C LYS A 240 33.14 -4.16 27.34
N THR A 241 34.20 -3.94 26.54
CA THR A 241 35.50 -4.61 26.73
C THR A 241 36.24 -4.10 27.97
N PHE A 242 36.11 -2.82 28.31
CA PHE A 242 36.68 -2.24 29.53
C PHE A 242 35.98 -2.81 30.78
N ASP A 243 34.65 -2.90 30.78
CA ASP A 243 33.89 -3.49 31.89
C ASP A 243 34.25 -4.98 32.11
N LEU A 244 34.41 -5.75 31.02
CA LEU A 244 34.84 -7.15 31.07
C LEU A 244 36.27 -7.32 31.62
N LYS A 245 37.21 -6.46 31.22
CA LYS A 245 38.58 -6.48 31.76
C LYS A 245 38.61 -6.06 33.24
N PHE A 246 37.75 -5.14 33.66
CA PHE A 246 37.68 -4.69 35.05
C PHE A 246 37.10 -5.78 35.97
N THR A 247 36.06 -6.48 35.51
CA THR A 247 35.45 -7.62 36.25
C THR A 247 36.40 -8.82 36.36
N LEU A 248 37.14 -9.16 35.30
CA LEU A 248 38.13 -10.24 35.36
C LEU A 248 39.30 -9.94 36.31
N LYS A 249 39.68 -8.67 36.45
CA LYS A 249 40.78 -8.24 37.34
C LYS A 249 40.38 -8.19 38.83
N LEU A 250 39.07 -8.13 39.12
CA LEU A 250 38.52 -8.18 40.48
C LEU A 250 38.35 -9.62 40.98
N ASN A 251 38.11 -10.58 40.09
CA ASN A 251 37.98 -12.01 40.45
C ASN A 251 39.33 -12.77 40.50
N SER A 252 40.45 -12.12 40.15
CA SER A 252 41.80 -12.72 40.18
C SER A 252 42.64 -12.29 41.39
N LYS A 253 42.02 -11.73 42.43
CA LYS A 253 42.64 -11.40 43.73
C LYS A 253 41.88 -12.14 44.83
#